data_AF-A0A1I1AUM8-F1
#
_entry.id   AF-A0A1I1AUM8-F1
#
_cell.length_a   1.000
_cell.length_b   1.000
_cell.length_c   1.000
_cell.angle_alpha   90.00
_cell.angle_beta   90.00
_cell.angle_gamma   90.00
#
_symmetry.space_group_name_H-M   'P 1'
#
loop_
_entity.id
_entity.type
_entity.pdbx_description
1 polymer ?
#
loop_
_entity_poly.entity_id
_entity_poly.type
_entity_poly.pdbx_seq_one_letter_code
_entity_poly.pdbx_strand_id
1 'polypeptide(L)'
;MSVSTSTTQETSTGWAPVPDVDKLTILKLLADGRSPAFAATATNYPTSRVRQLATAHGFPDLDKVAWAVDVVAADINRAELERVTDPSTAPQRGTAQRPPAPPTANPAPGAPAASLAPVPEHAAAAKDTAASEPPEHPQDDDVAGPAADSAAGLIARGSKSARARTKRLATKAAEVLGALQSALQAEEAERLAAAEAARAKAREQAERAAKERKIRAELEELERRRDELRGQLHPARPSRPAPAPRAIDPKAVRRWARANGVEVPNAGRVPVRVVEQYLAASTKAA
;
A
#
# COMPACT_ATOMS: atom_id res chain seq x y z
N MET A 1 22.51 -58.73 0.47
CA MET A 1 21.13 -58.39 0.89
C MET A 1 20.94 -56.90 0.60
N SER A 2 20.35 -56.57 -0.54
CA SER A 2 20.20 -55.18 -1.00
C SER A 2 18.74 -54.77 -0.85
N VAL A 3 18.48 -53.83 0.07
CA VAL A 3 17.13 -53.34 0.35
C VAL A 3 16.83 -52.22 -0.65
N SER A 4 15.97 -52.51 -1.63
CA SER A 4 15.51 -51.52 -2.61
C SER A 4 14.37 -50.72 -1.99
N THR A 5 14.63 -49.48 -1.58
CA THR A 5 13.57 -48.53 -1.18
C THR A 5 12.95 -47.92 -2.43
N SER A 6 11.86 -48.52 -2.89
CA SER A 6 11.02 -47.95 -3.94
C SER A 6 10.24 -46.79 -3.35
N THR A 7 10.69 -45.56 -3.59
CA THR A 7 9.91 -44.35 -3.31
C THR A 7 8.81 -44.25 -4.36
N THR A 8 7.63 -44.77 -4.03
CA THR A 8 6.40 -44.51 -4.77
C THR A 8 6.12 -43.00 -4.69
N GLN A 9 6.39 -42.28 -5.78
CA GLN A 9 5.83 -40.93 -5.94
C GLN A 9 4.32 -41.10 -6.17
N GLU A 10 3.54 -40.88 -5.12
CA GLU A 10 2.11 -40.64 -5.27
C GLU A 10 1.93 -39.44 -6.21
N THR A 11 1.40 -39.70 -7.40
CA THR A 11 0.83 -38.68 -8.27
C THR A 11 -0.20 -37.89 -7.48
N SER A 12 0.24 -36.75 -6.94
CA SER A 12 -0.59 -35.71 -6.36
C SER A 12 -1.81 -35.51 -7.25
N THR A 13 -2.97 -35.88 -6.73
CA THR A 13 -4.25 -35.71 -7.42
C THR A 13 -4.31 -34.26 -7.90
N GLY A 14 -4.58 -34.05 -9.19
CA GLY A 14 -4.55 -32.74 -9.86
C GLY A 14 -5.68 -31.81 -9.40
N TRP A 15 -5.63 -31.35 -8.16
CA TRP A 15 -6.58 -30.37 -7.64
C TRP A 15 -6.12 -28.99 -8.04
N ALA A 16 -7.04 -28.19 -8.59
CA ALA A 16 -6.77 -26.79 -8.89
C ALA A 16 -6.24 -26.07 -7.63
N PRO A 17 -5.27 -25.16 -7.79
CA PRO A 17 -4.80 -24.33 -6.68
C PRO A 17 -5.99 -23.53 -6.14
N VAL A 18 -6.15 -23.54 -4.82
CA VAL A 18 -7.18 -22.73 -4.16
C VAL A 18 -6.77 -21.26 -4.28
N PRO A 19 -7.64 -20.34 -4.73
CA PRO A 19 -7.36 -18.91 -4.74
C PRO A 19 -6.96 -18.43 -3.35
N ASP A 20 -6.03 -17.48 -3.25
CA ASP A 20 -5.49 -17.06 -1.94
C ASP A 20 -6.56 -16.41 -1.05
N VAL A 21 -7.55 -15.74 -1.65
CA VAL A 21 -8.73 -15.18 -0.96
C VAL A 21 -9.55 -16.28 -0.27
N ASP A 22 -9.74 -17.41 -0.95
CA ASP A 22 -10.48 -18.55 -0.41
C ASP A 22 -9.67 -19.26 0.68
N LYS A 23 -8.34 -19.40 0.48
CA LYS A 23 -7.44 -19.93 1.52
C LYS A 23 -7.53 -19.09 2.79
N LEU A 24 -7.48 -17.76 2.67
CA LEU A 24 -7.59 -16.85 3.80
C LEU A 24 -8.92 -17.04 4.55
N THR A 25 -10.01 -17.21 3.81
CA THR A 25 -11.35 -17.38 4.39
C THR A 25 -11.45 -18.71 5.14
N ILE A 26 -10.92 -19.80 4.58
CA ILE A 26 -10.85 -21.11 5.24
C ILE A 26 -10.02 -21.03 6.53
N LEU A 27 -8.84 -20.42 6.47
CA LEU A 27 -7.94 -20.30 7.63
C LEU A 27 -8.53 -19.43 8.74
N LYS A 28 -9.24 -18.34 8.40
CA LYS A 28 -9.95 -17.51 9.39
C LYS A 28 -11.02 -18.29 10.15
N LEU A 29 -11.84 -19.07 9.43
CA LEU A 29 -12.86 -19.91 10.08
C LEU A 29 -12.22 -20.94 11.03
N LEU A 30 -11.08 -21.52 10.65
CA LEU A 30 -10.35 -22.47 11.50
C LEU A 30 -9.70 -21.79 12.71
N ALA A 31 -9.13 -20.59 12.56
CA ALA A 31 -8.58 -19.80 13.64
C ALA A 31 -9.65 -19.41 14.68
N ASP A 32 -10.89 -19.15 14.23
CA ASP A 32 -12.06 -18.91 15.08
C ASP A 32 -12.56 -20.18 15.80
N GLY A 33 -11.85 -21.31 15.66
CA GLY A 33 -12.19 -22.59 16.29
C GLY A 33 -13.31 -23.36 15.60
N ARG A 34 -13.70 -23.00 14.36
CA ARG A 34 -14.70 -23.79 13.60
C ARG A 34 -14.10 -25.10 13.10
N SER A 35 -14.94 -26.10 12.95
CA SER A 35 -14.50 -27.40 12.46
C SER A 35 -14.17 -27.35 10.96
N PRO A 36 -13.25 -28.20 10.46
CA PRO A 36 -12.97 -28.31 9.03
C PRO A 36 -14.20 -28.64 8.17
N ALA A 37 -15.17 -29.38 8.74
CA ALA A 37 -16.43 -29.68 8.05
C ALA A 37 -17.31 -28.43 7.89
N PHE A 38 -17.34 -27.54 8.90
CA PHE A 38 -18.04 -26.27 8.79
C PHE A 38 -17.40 -25.35 7.74
N ALA A 39 -16.07 -25.21 7.75
CA ALA A 39 -15.34 -24.40 6.78
C ALA A 39 -15.52 -24.92 5.34
N ALA A 40 -15.58 -26.24 5.15
CA ALA A 40 -15.87 -26.87 3.85
C ALA A 40 -17.24 -26.46 3.31
N THR A 41 -18.30 -26.56 4.13
CA THR A 41 -19.65 -26.14 3.73
C THR A 41 -19.72 -24.64 3.45
N ALA A 42 -19.08 -23.81 4.29
CA ALA A 42 -19.13 -22.36 4.16
C ALA A 42 -18.42 -21.82 2.90
N THR A 43 -17.34 -22.49 2.48
CA THR A 43 -16.51 -22.06 1.33
C THR A 43 -16.77 -22.88 0.07
N ASN A 44 -17.70 -23.84 0.13
CA ASN A 44 -18.02 -24.77 -0.96
C ASN A 44 -16.80 -25.58 -1.47
N TYR A 45 -15.85 -25.87 -0.57
CA TYR A 45 -14.70 -26.73 -0.87
C TYR A 45 -14.89 -28.13 -0.26
N PRO A 46 -14.38 -29.20 -0.91
CA PRO A 46 -14.43 -30.54 -0.32
C PRO A 46 -13.71 -30.61 1.03
N THR A 47 -14.29 -31.32 2.00
CA THR A 47 -13.75 -31.44 3.35
C THR A 47 -12.32 -31.99 3.39
N SER A 48 -11.96 -32.88 2.46
CA SER A 48 -10.60 -33.40 2.32
C SER A 48 -9.59 -32.29 1.98
N ARG A 49 -9.98 -31.32 1.14
CA ARG A 49 -9.14 -30.19 0.74
C ARG A 49 -8.94 -29.21 1.88
N VAL A 50 -10.01 -28.88 2.59
CA VAL A 50 -9.94 -28.01 3.77
C VAL A 50 -9.05 -28.64 4.83
N ARG A 51 -9.16 -29.96 5.07
CA ARG A 51 -8.30 -30.66 6.03
C ARG A 51 -6.84 -30.64 5.58
N GLN A 52 -6.55 -30.87 4.29
CA GLN A 52 -5.19 -30.79 3.76
C GLN A 52 -4.59 -29.39 3.94
N LEU A 53 -5.35 -28.34 3.62
CA LEU A 53 -4.94 -26.96 3.82
C LEU A 53 -4.70 -26.66 5.31
N ALA A 54 -5.61 -27.08 6.17
CA ALA A 54 -5.49 -26.93 7.62
C ALA A 54 -4.21 -27.59 8.16
N THR A 55 -3.94 -28.83 7.77
CA THR A 55 -2.73 -29.57 8.18
C THR A 55 -1.46 -28.91 7.65
N ALA A 56 -1.47 -28.38 6.42
CA ALA A 56 -0.33 -27.65 5.86
C ALA A 56 0.01 -26.36 6.64
N HIS A 57 -0.98 -25.76 7.30
CA HIS A 57 -0.83 -24.53 8.10
C HIS A 57 -0.81 -24.77 9.62
N GLY A 58 -0.61 -26.02 10.06
CA GLY A 58 -0.36 -26.35 11.47
C GLY A 58 -1.58 -26.64 12.33
N PHE A 59 -2.80 -26.76 11.76
CA PHE A 59 -3.97 -27.23 12.51
C PHE A 59 -3.72 -28.64 13.09
N PRO A 60 -4.09 -28.92 14.36
CA PRO A 60 -5.07 -28.23 15.21
C PRO A 60 -4.51 -27.11 16.12
N ASP A 61 -3.26 -26.70 15.93
CA ASP A 61 -2.65 -25.63 16.72
C ASP A 61 -3.18 -24.26 16.26
N LEU A 62 -4.12 -23.68 17.01
CA LEU A 62 -4.81 -22.44 16.64
C LEU A 62 -3.86 -21.25 16.50
N ASP A 63 -2.78 -21.21 17.28
CA ASP A 63 -1.80 -20.13 17.21
C ASP A 63 -1.02 -20.17 15.89
N LYS A 64 -0.69 -21.37 15.39
CA LYS A 64 -0.05 -21.54 14.08
C LYS A 64 -0.99 -21.19 12.94
N VAL A 65 -2.28 -21.52 13.07
CA VAL A 65 -3.29 -21.17 12.07
C VAL A 65 -3.51 -19.66 12.05
N ALA A 66 -3.58 -19.00 13.20
CA ALA A 66 -3.67 -17.54 13.29
C ALA A 66 -2.45 -16.86 12.64
N TRP A 67 -1.24 -17.35 12.91
CA TRP A 67 -0.04 -16.86 12.23
C TRP A 67 -0.10 -17.08 10.72
N ALA A 68 -0.60 -18.23 10.25
CA ALA A 68 -0.78 -18.50 8.83
C ALA A 68 -1.82 -17.57 8.17
N VAL A 69 -2.88 -17.16 8.88
CA VAL A 69 -3.84 -16.14 8.40
C VAL A 69 -3.12 -14.83 8.12
N ASP A 70 -2.25 -14.37 9.02
CA ASP A 70 -1.50 -13.13 8.85
C ASP A 70 -0.53 -13.19 7.67
N VAL A 71 0.17 -14.31 7.49
CA VAL A 71 1.08 -14.53 6.36
C VAL A 71 0.33 -14.50 5.03
N VAL A 72 -0.78 -15.23 4.91
CA VAL A 72 -1.58 -15.26 3.67
C VAL A 72 -2.22 -13.89 3.40
N ALA A 73 -2.68 -13.18 4.43
CA ALA A 73 -3.19 -11.82 4.28
C ALA A 73 -2.10 -10.85 3.79
N ALA A 74 -0.87 -10.96 4.30
CA ALA A 74 0.26 -10.17 3.87
C ALA A 74 0.64 -10.46 2.40
N ASP A 75 0.58 -11.72 1.98
CA ASP A 75 0.87 -12.10 0.59
C ASP A 75 -0.21 -11.61 -0.39
N ILE A 76 -1.49 -11.64 -0.02
CA ILE A 76 -2.58 -11.05 -0.83
C ILE A 76 -2.35 -9.55 -0.99
N ASN A 77 -2.08 -8.84 0.11
CA ASN A 77 -1.80 -7.40 0.06
C ASN A 77 -0.55 -7.07 -0.77
N ARG A 78 0.49 -7.92 -0.71
CA ARG A 78 1.68 -7.79 -1.55
C ARG A 78 1.33 -7.97 -3.02
N ALA A 79 0.57 -9.00 -3.36
CA ALA A 79 0.13 -9.27 -4.73
C ALA A 79 -0.76 -8.13 -5.29
N GLU A 80 -1.61 -7.52 -4.45
CA GLU A 80 -2.38 -6.34 -4.83
C GLU A 80 -1.48 -5.12 -5.04
N LEU A 81 -0.50 -4.91 -4.16
CA LEU A 81 0.46 -3.82 -4.32
C LEU A 81 1.27 -3.98 -5.62
N GLU A 82 1.74 -5.19 -5.92
CA GLU A 82 2.45 -5.51 -7.16
C GLU A 82 1.59 -5.26 -8.40
N ARG A 83 0.29 -5.59 -8.36
CA ARG A 83 -0.63 -5.26 -9.46
C ARG A 83 -0.80 -3.75 -9.67
N VAL A 84 -0.69 -2.96 -8.61
CA VAL A 84 -0.79 -1.49 -8.70
C VAL A 84 0.53 -0.87 -9.16
N THR A 85 1.68 -1.42 -8.72
CA THR A 85 3.00 -0.86 -9.01
C THR A 85 3.61 -1.35 -10.31
N ASP A 86 3.07 -2.38 -10.94
CA ASP A 86 3.54 -2.85 -12.25
C ASP A 86 2.81 -2.10 -13.38
N PRO A 87 3.38 -0.99 -13.93
CA PRO A 87 2.74 -0.20 -14.99
C PRO A 87 2.57 -0.99 -16.30
N SER A 88 3.17 -2.19 -16.38
CA SER A 88 3.09 -3.09 -17.52
C SER A 88 1.70 -3.72 -17.68
N THR A 89 0.90 -3.76 -16.61
CA THR A 89 -0.53 -4.09 -16.68
C THR A 89 -1.36 -2.82 -16.83
N ALA A 90 -1.01 -1.97 -17.80
CA ALA A 90 -2.04 -1.12 -18.38
C ALA A 90 -3.17 -2.07 -18.80
N PRO A 91 -4.44 -1.82 -18.42
CA PRO A 91 -5.53 -2.66 -18.90
C PRO A 91 -5.34 -2.73 -20.40
N GLN A 92 -5.16 -3.94 -20.95
CA GLN A 92 -5.25 -4.13 -22.38
C GLN A 92 -6.59 -3.50 -22.74
N ARG A 93 -6.55 -2.26 -23.26
CA ARG A 93 -7.66 -1.65 -23.96
C ARG A 93 -7.94 -2.70 -24.99
N GLY A 94 -8.99 -3.48 -24.74
CA GLY A 94 -9.38 -4.57 -25.60
C GLY A 94 -9.28 -4.02 -27.00
N THR A 95 -8.41 -4.63 -27.81
CA THR A 95 -8.48 -4.51 -29.24
C THR A 95 -9.95 -4.59 -29.56
N ALA A 96 -10.51 -3.48 -30.03
CA ALA A 96 -11.94 -3.26 -30.17
C ALA A 96 -12.55 -4.55 -30.70
N GLN A 97 -13.20 -5.30 -29.79
CA GLN A 97 -13.88 -6.51 -30.14
C GLN A 97 -15.03 -6.00 -30.98
N ARG A 98 -14.81 -6.09 -32.31
CA ARG A 98 -15.77 -5.70 -33.33
C ARG A 98 -17.12 -6.23 -32.85
N PRO A 99 -18.11 -5.35 -32.60
CA PRO A 99 -19.38 -5.79 -32.09
C PRO A 99 -19.89 -6.92 -32.99
N PRO A 100 -20.31 -8.07 -32.44
CA PRO A 100 -21.00 -9.06 -33.24
C PRO A 100 -22.18 -8.36 -33.92
N ALA A 101 -22.34 -8.63 -35.22
CA ALA A 101 -23.42 -8.05 -36.01
C ALA A 101 -24.76 -8.21 -35.26
N PRO A 102 -25.63 -7.19 -35.27
CA PRO A 102 -26.90 -7.26 -34.58
C PRO A 102 -27.69 -8.48 -35.09
N PRO A 103 -28.18 -9.36 -34.20
CA PRO A 103 -29.14 -10.38 -34.61
C PRO A 103 -30.38 -9.66 -35.13
N THR A 104 -30.80 -10.04 -36.34
CA THR A 104 -32.04 -9.62 -36.98
C THR A 104 -33.21 -9.73 -36.01
N ALA A 105 -33.93 -8.61 -35.87
CA ALA A 105 -35.07 -8.44 -34.99
C ALA A 105 -36.15 -9.51 -35.24
N ASN A 106 -36.59 -10.15 -34.16
CA ASN A 106 -37.88 -10.82 -34.09
C ASN A 106 -38.80 -9.89 -33.25
N PRO A 107 -39.99 -9.52 -33.73
CA PRO A 107 -40.83 -8.52 -33.06
C PRO A 107 -41.45 -9.05 -31.76
N ALA A 108 -41.47 -8.18 -30.76
CA ALA A 108 -42.10 -8.36 -29.45
C ALA A 108 -43.63 -8.61 -29.55
N PRO A 109 -44.26 -9.04 -28.45
CA PRO A 109 -45.07 -8.03 -27.77
C PRO A 109 -45.00 -8.07 -26.24
N GLY A 110 -44.90 -6.87 -25.66
CA GLY A 110 -45.63 -6.52 -24.44
C GLY A 110 -44.89 -6.65 -23.11
N ALA A 111 -44.34 -5.55 -22.61
CA ALA A 111 -44.44 -5.17 -21.19
C ALA A 111 -44.04 -3.69 -20.98
N PRO A 112 -44.70 -2.99 -20.03
CA PRO A 112 -44.75 -1.54 -19.98
C PRO A 112 -43.58 -0.86 -19.25
N ALA A 113 -43.45 0.42 -19.57
CA ALA A 113 -42.49 1.40 -19.10
C ALA A 113 -42.53 1.67 -17.58
N ALA A 114 -41.34 1.85 -17.01
CA ALA A 114 -41.09 2.70 -15.84
C ALA A 114 -39.63 3.20 -15.94
N SER A 115 -39.44 4.43 -16.42
CA SER A 115 -39.24 5.64 -15.60
C SER A 115 -37.77 5.84 -15.23
N LEU A 116 -37.08 6.52 -16.14
CA LEU A 116 -35.78 7.16 -15.94
C LEU A 116 -35.96 8.40 -15.06
N ALA A 117 -35.22 8.46 -13.95
CA ALA A 117 -34.91 9.71 -13.25
C ALA A 117 -33.41 10.01 -13.44
N PRO A 118 -33.04 11.25 -13.84
CA PRO A 118 -31.65 11.64 -14.00
C PRO A 118 -31.01 12.02 -12.66
N VAL A 119 -29.79 11.52 -12.44
CA VAL A 119 -28.89 11.94 -11.37
C VAL A 119 -28.17 13.22 -11.81
N PRO A 120 -28.27 14.34 -11.07
CA PRO A 120 -27.47 15.52 -11.39
C PRO A 120 -26.02 15.36 -10.91
N GLU A 121 -25.16 15.40 -11.91
CA GLU A 121 -23.73 15.67 -11.88
C GLU A 121 -23.50 17.09 -11.30
N HIS A 122 -23.00 17.18 -10.07
CA HIS A 122 -22.45 18.43 -9.55
C HIS A 122 -20.93 18.39 -9.56
N ALA A 123 -20.41 19.04 -10.58
CA ALA A 123 -19.03 19.39 -10.80
C ALA A 123 -18.44 20.19 -9.63
N ALA A 124 -17.20 19.86 -9.33
CA ALA A 124 -16.29 20.65 -8.53
C ALA A 124 -16.06 22.03 -9.15
N ALA A 125 -16.21 23.08 -8.33
CA ALA A 125 -15.62 24.38 -8.57
C ALA A 125 -14.91 24.82 -7.29
N ALA A 126 -13.58 24.79 -7.35
CA ALA A 126 -12.73 25.57 -6.47
C ALA A 126 -12.91 27.06 -6.80
N LYS A 127 -13.00 27.92 -5.78
CA LYS A 127 -12.29 29.21 -5.73
C LYS A 127 -12.59 30.03 -4.47
N ASP A 128 -11.50 30.65 -4.01
CA ASP A 128 -11.43 31.96 -3.37
C ASP A 128 -11.86 32.12 -1.91
N THR A 129 -10.87 31.84 -1.07
CA THR A 129 -10.45 32.67 0.06
C THR A 129 -10.56 34.17 -0.26
N ALA A 130 -11.58 34.84 0.29
CA ALA A 130 -11.58 36.29 0.45
C ALA A 130 -12.25 36.64 1.79
N ALA A 131 -11.57 37.48 2.55
CA ALA A 131 -11.98 38.01 3.83
C ALA A 131 -13.39 38.61 3.76
N SER A 132 -14.24 38.21 4.70
CA SER A 132 -15.44 38.96 5.07
C SER A 132 -15.58 38.83 6.58
N GLU A 133 -15.40 39.98 7.24
CA GLU A 133 -15.82 40.21 8.61
C GLU A 133 -17.27 39.76 8.78
N PRO A 134 -17.60 38.99 9.84
CA PRO A 134 -18.98 38.69 10.14
C PRO A 134 -19.68 39.99 10.58
N PRO A 135 -20.87 40.31 10.04
CA PRO A 135 -21.66 41.42 10.55
C PRO A 135 -21.98 41.17 12.02
N GLU A 136 -21.68 42.17 12.85
CA GLU A 136 -22.14 42.27 14.23
C GLU A 136 -23.66 42.11 14.25
N HIS A 137 -24.11 40.90 14.54
CA HIS A 137 -25.49 40.68 14.91
C HIS A 137 -25.72 41.43 16.23
N PRO A 138 -26.69 42.36 16.29
CA PRO A 138 -27.04 43.02 17.53
C PRO A 138 -27.38 41.95 18.55
N GLN A 139 -26.76 42.07 19.73
CA GLN A 139 -27.10 41.29 20.89
C GLN A 139 -28.57 41.58 21.24
N ASP A 140 -29.46 40.69 20.79
CA ASP A 140 -30.77 40.48 21.39
C ASP A 140 -30.56 39.83 22.77
N ASP A 141 -29.97 40.59 23.68
CA ASP A 141 -30.16 40.42 25.12
C ASP A 141 -31.64 40.78 25.43
N ASP A 142 -32.29 40.05 26.34
CA ASP A 142 -33.65 40.32 26.88
C ASP A 142 -34.88 39.60 26.28
N VAL A 143 -34.77 38.33 25.89
CA VAL A 143 -35.92 37.39 25.99
C VAL A 143 -35.56 36.09 26.71
N ALA A 144 -34.79 36.19 27.80
CA ALA A 144 -34.72 35.13 28.80
C ALA A 144 -35.99 35.15 29.67
N GLY A 145 -37.14 34.86 29.04
CA GLY A 145 -38.34 34.52 29.79
C GLY A 145 -38.01 33.37 30.76
N PRO A 146 -38.49 33.42 32.01
CA PRO A 146 -38.09 32.47 33.04
C PRO A 146 -38.35 31.06 32.54
N ALA A 147 -37.45 30.14 32.87
CA ALA A 147 -37.48 28.69 32.60
C ALA A 147 -38.69 27.95 33.20
N ALA A 148 -39.87 28.58 33.18
CA ALA A 148 -41.15 28.12 33.65
C ALA A 148 -41.54 26.80 32.98
N ASP A 149 -40.99 26.48 31.81
CA ASP A 149 -41.23 25.22 31.09
C ASP A 149 -39.96 24.39 30.85
N SER A 150 -38.93 24.54 31.68
CA SER A 150 -37.86 23.53 31.70
C SER A 150 -38.43 22.16 32.09
N ALA A 151 -37.92 21.09 31.48
CA ALA A 151 -38.36 19.72 31.78
C ALA A 151 -38.26 19.40 33.29
N ALA A 152 -37.22 19.91 33.96
CA ALA A 152 -37.05 19.82 35.42
C ALA A 152 -38.18 20.52 36.18
N GLY A 153 -38.59 21.72 35.75
CA GLY A 153 -39.71 22.46 36.34
C GLY A 153 -41.05 21.72 36.19
N LEU A 154 -41.31 21.12 35.02
CA LEU A 154 -42.51 20.31 34.76
C LEU A 154 -42.55 19.03 35.59
N ILE A 155 -41.40 18.35 35.74
CA ILE A 155 -41.28 17.15 36.59
C ILE A 155 -41.50 17.52 38.06
N ALA A 156 -40.92 18.62 38.54
CA ALA A 156 -41.09 19.09 39.92
C ALA A 156 -42.55 19.50 40.23
N ARG A 157 -43.27 20.09 39.26
CA ARG A 157 -44.71 20.36 39.38
C ARG A 157 -45.52 19.07 39.34
N GLY A 158 -45.18 18.16 38.43
CA GLY A 158 -45.85 16.88 38.26
C GLY A 158 -45.76 15.97 39.49
N SER A 159 -44.61 15.95 40.17
CA SER A 159 -44.39 15.19 41.41
C SER A 159 -45.19 15.73 42.60
N LYS A 160 -45.45 17.05 42.63
CA LYS A 160 -46.29 17.73 43.63
C LYS A 160 -47.79 17.66 43.33
N SER A 161 -48.21 17.23 42.15
CA SER A 161 -49.62 17.18 41.74
C SER A 161 -50.44 16.23 42.62
N ALA A 162 -51.68 16.58 43.00
CA ALA A 162 -52.56 15.71 43.79
C ALA A 162 -52.99 14.42 43.04
N ARG A 163 -52.92 14.40 41.70
CA ARG A 163 -53.37 13.26 40.88
C ARG A 163 -52.27 12.19 40.78
N ALA A 164 -52.59 10.95 41.17
CA ALA A 164 -51.64 9.82 41.16
C ALA A 164 -51.01 9.54 39.78
N ARG A 165 -51.78 9.68 38.69
CA ARG A 165 -51.28 9.49 37.32
C ARG A 165 -50.17 10.49 36.97
N THR A 166 -50.35 11.76 37.32
CA THR A 166 -49.37 12.82 37.05
C THR A 166 -48.07 12.59 37.83
N LYS A 167 -48.17 12.17 39.10
CA LYS A 167 -46.98 11.80 39.90
C LYS A 167 -46.20 10.66 39.26
N ARG A 168 -46.88 9.57 38.86
CA ARG A 168 -46.23 8.43 38.18
C ARG A 168 -45.52 8.84 36.89
N LEU A 169 -46.15 9.71 36.09
CA LEU A 169 -45.52 10.23 34.87
C LEU A 169 -44.32 11.11 35.18
N ALA A 170 -44.38 11.96 36.21
CA ALA A 170 -43.26 12.78 36.64
C ALA A 170 -42.08 11.94 37.14
N THR A 171 -42.33 10.89 37.93
CA THR A 171 -41.29 9.94 38.35
C THR A 171 -40.65 9.25 37.15
N LYS A 172 -41.45 8.72 36.22
CA LYS A 172 -40.93 8.08 35.00
C LYS A 172 -40.12 9.05 34.13
N ALA A 173 -40.56 10.30 34.02
CA ALA A 173 -39.83 11.33 33.29
C ALA A 173 -38.49 11.67 33.97
N ALA A 174 -38.46 11.73 35.31
CA ALA A 174 -37.22 11.94 36.07
C ALA A 174 -36.23 10.78 35.86
N GLU A 175 -36.71 9.53 35.89
CA GLU A 175 -35.88 8.34 35.62
C GLU A 175 -35.28 8.39 34.21
N VAL A 176 -36.09 8.71 33.19
CA VAL A 176 -35.62 8.81 31.81
C VAL A 176 -34.61 9.95 31.64
N LEU A 177 -34.86 11.13 32.24
CA LEU A 177 -33.90 12.23 32.19
C LEU A 177 -32.58 11.89 32.89
N GLY A 178 -32.64 11.21 34.05
CA GLY A 178 -31.45 10.74 34.74
C GLY A 178 -30.64 9.76 33.88
N ALA A 179 -31.31 8.80 33.25
CA ALA A 179 -30.67 7.85 32.33
C ALA A 179 -30.00 8.55 31.13
N LEU A 180 -30.67 9.56 30.54
CA LEU A 180 -30.11 10.34 29.43
C LEU A 180 -28.91 11.19 29.86
N GLN A 181 -28.96 11.82 31.04
CA GLN A 181 -27.83 12.58 31.57
C GLN A 181 -26.62 11.68 31.86
N SER A 182 -26.83 10.51 32.45
CA SER A 182 -25.76 9.54 32.68
C SER A 182 -25.17 9.02 31.36
N ALA A 183 -25.99 8.79 30.33
CA ALA A 183 -25.52 8.39 29.01
C ALA A 183 -24.67 9.47 28.34
N LEU A 184 -25.09 10.75 28.42
CA LEU A 184 -24.31 11.87 27.88
C LEU A 184 -22.96 12.01 28.59
N GLN A 185 -22.94 11.91 29.92
CA GLN A 185 -21.70 11.96 30.70
C GLN A 185 -20.77 10.78 30.38
N ALA A 186 -21.32 9.58 30.17
CA ALA A 186 -20.53 8.43 29.75
C ALA A 186 -19.90 8.66 28.37
N GLU A 187 -20.66 9.20 27.42
CA GLU A 187 -20.14 9.54 26.09
C GLU A 187 -19.05 10.61 26.15
N GLU A 188 -19.22 11.67 26.95
CA GLU A 188 -18.21 12.69 27.16
C GLU A 188 -16.93 12.12 27.79
N ALA A 189 -17.06 11.23 28.77
CA ALA A 189 -15.94 10.54 29.39
C ALA A 189 -15.20 9.65 28.39
N GLU A 190 -15.91 8.91 27.54
CA GLU A 190 -15.31 8.11 26.46
C GLU A 190 -14.57 8.98 25.44
N ARG A 191 -15.13 10.15 25.07
CA ARG A 191 -14.48 11.11 24.16
C ARG A 191 -13.20 11.69 24.77
N LEU A 192 -13.22 12.04 26.06
CA LEU A 192 -12.02 12.51 26.76
C LEU A 192 -10.94 11.43 26.84
N ALA A 193 -11.32 10.19 27.20
CA ALA A 193 -10.40 9.05 27.23
C ALA A 193 -9.81 8.75 25.84
N ALA A 194 -10.62 8.83 24.78
CA ALA A 194 -10.15 8.67 23.40
C ALA A 194 -9.17 9.77 22.99
N ALA A 195 -9.42 11.02 23.38
CA ALA A 195 -8.53 12.15 23.11
C ALA A 195 -7.19 12.01 23.86
N GLU A 196 -7.21 11.55 25.11
CA GLU A 196 -5.99 11.27 25.88
C GLU A 196 -5.19 10.11 25.27
N ALA A 197 -5.86 9.02 24.87
CA ALA A 197 -5.23 7.91 24.17
C ALA A 197 -4.61 8.35 22.83
N ALA A 198 -5.28 9.22 22.07
CA ALA A 198 -4.75 9.79 20.84
C ALA A 198 -3.49 10.64 21.10
N ARG A 199 -3.50 11.47 22.15
CA ARG A 199 -2.33 12.26 22.56
C ARG A 199 -1.16 11.37 23.00
N ALA A 200 -1.42 10.28 23.72
CA ALA A 200 -0.39 9.31 24.12
C ALA A 200 0.26 8.65 22.89
N LYS A 201 -0.55 8.18 21.94
CA LYS A 201 -0.05 7.61 20.67
C LYS A 201 0.76 8.62 19.87
N ALA A 202 0.32 9.88 19.81
CA ALA A 202 1.06 10.95 19.11
C ALA A 202 2.43 11.22 19.75
N ARG A 203 2.53 11.19 21.08
CA ARG A 203 3.82 11.30 21.79
C ARG A 203 4.76 10.15 21.46
N GLU A 204 4.26 8.92 21.49
CA GLU A 204 5.04 7.74 21.14
C GLU A 204 5.56 7.80 19.69
N GLN A 205 4.71 8.23 18.75
CA GLN A 205 5.11 8.43 17.35
C GLN A 205 6.16 9.53 17.21
N ALA A 206 6.02 10.64 17.94
CA ALA A 206 7.03 11.71 17.95
C ALA A 206 8.38 11.22 18.50
N GLU A 207 8.38 10.39 19.53
CA GLU A 207 9.61 9.78 20.07
C GLU A 207 10.26 8.80 19.09
N ARG A 208 9.46 7.96 18.42
CA ARG A 208 9.95 7.06 17.37
C ARG A 208 10.57 7.85 16.22
N ALA A 209 9.88 8.87 15.73
CA ALA A 209 10.39 9.76 14.69
C ALA A 209 11.68 10.49 15.12
N ALA A 210 11.79 10.90 16.38
CA ALA A 210 13.00 11.50 16.91
C ALA A 210 14.18 10.51 16.95
N LYS A 211 13.93 9.25 17.34
CA LYS A 211 14.94 8.17 17.31
C LYS A 211 15.40 7.87 15.90
N GLU A 212 14.48 7.78 14.94
CA GLU A 212 14.82 7.57 13.53
C GLU A 212 15.68 8.69 12.95
N ARG A 213 15.39 9.95 13.30
CA ARG A 213 16.23 11.10 12.92
C ARG A 213 17.64 11.00 13.49
N LYS A 214 17.79 10.57 14.74
CA LYS A 214 19.11 10.35 15.35
C LYS A 214 19.90 9.26 14.62
N ILE A 215 19.27 8.11 14.36
CA ILE A 215 19.91 7.00 13.62
C ILE A 215 20.34 7.46 12.23
N ARG A 216 19.50 8.24 11.52
CA ARG A 216 19.88 8.78 10.21
C ARG A 216 21.07 9.74 10.29
N ALA A 217 21.11 10.62 11.29
CA ALA A 217 22.25 11.52 11.50
C ALA A 217 23.54 10.76 11.82
N GLU A 218 23.48 9.72 12.65
CA GLU A 218 24.62 8.84 12.96
C GLU A 218 25.12 8.11 11.70
N LEU A 219 24.20 7.63 10.84
CA LEU A 219 24.56 7.02 9.55
C LEU A 219 25.29 8.01 8.64
N GLU A 220 24.78 9.23 8.49
CA GLU A 220 25.44 10.27 7.70
C GLU A 220 26.83 10.63 8.24
N GLU A 221 27.00 10.69 9.56
CA GLU A 221 28.30 10.91 10.19
C GLU A 221 29.28 9.76 9.92
N LEU A 222 28.83 8.51 10.06
CA LEU A 222 29.64 7.33 9.75
C LEU A 222 30.02 7.27 8.27
N GLU A 223 29.12 7.67 7.36
CA GLU A 223 29.43 7.77 5.93
C GLU A 223 30.48 8.84 5.63
N ARG A 224 30.37 10.03 6.24
CA ARG A 224 31.42 11.06 6.14
C ARG A 224 32.76 10.54 6.66
N ARG A 225 32.75 9.85 7.80
CA ARG A 225 33.98 9.29 8.38
C ARG A 225 34.59 8.21 7.51
N ARG A 226 33.77 7.35 6.89
CA ARG A 226 34.21 6.36 5.91
C ARG A 226 34.87 7.03 4.71
N ASP A 227 34.27 8.07 4.16
CA ASP A 227 34.79 8.77 2.98
C ASP A 227 36.09 9.52 3.29
N GLU A 228 36.19 10.12 4.49
CA GLU A 228 37.44 10.71 5.00
C GLU A 228 38.56 9.66 5.11
N LEU A 229 38.29 8.53 5.77
CA LEU A 229 39.26 7.43 5.89
C LEU A 229 39.65 6.86 4.52
N ARG A 230 38.70 6.77 3.60
CA ARG A 230 38.97 6.35 2.22
C ARG A 230 39.91 7.31 1.50
N GLY A 231 39.74 8.63 1.70
CA GLY A 231 40.65 9.64 1.19
C GLY A 231 42.06 9.54 1.78
N GLN A 232 42.18 9.18 3.06
CA GLN A 232 43.47 8.96 3.74
C GLN A 232 44.18 7.68 3.28
N LEU A 233 43.44 6.58 3.08
CA LEU A 233 44.00 5.29 2.65
C LEU A 233 44.33 5.24 1.16
N HIS A 234 43.59 5.98 0.35
CA HIS A 234 43.85 6.14 -1.08
C HIS A 234 44.19 7.60 -1.38
N PRO A 235 45.33 8.12 -0.89
CA PRO A 235 45.78 9.44 -1.32
C PRO A 235 45.85 9.38 -2.84
N ALA A 236 45.20 10.33 -3.51
CA ALA A 236 45.08 10.37 -4.95
C ALA A 236 46.46 10.08 -5.54
N ARG A 237 46.63 8.86 -6.08
CA ARG A 237 47.91 8.44 -6.64
C ARG A 237 48.26 9.53 -7.64
N PRO A 238 49.39 10.26 -7.46
CA PRO A 238 49.68 11.43 -8.27
C PRO A 238 49.48 11.01 -9.71
N SER A 239 48.49 11.63 -10.35
CA SER A 239 48.06 11.24 -11.69
C SER A 239 49.32 11.27 -12.53
N ARG A 240 49.77 10.08 -12.96
CA ARG A 240 51.01 9.96 -13.72
C ARG A 240 50.86 10.96 -14.87
N PRO A 241 51.76 11.96 -15.01
CA PRO A 241 51.61 13.00 -16.00
C PRO A 241 51.29 12.33 -17.32
N ALA A 242 50.23 12.80 -17.99
CA ALA A 242 49.76 12.22 -19.22
C ALA A 242 50.98 12.01 -20.12
N PRO A 243 51.24 10.78 -20.61
CA PRO A 243 52.40 10.53 -21.44
C PRO A 243 52.35 11.53 -22.59
N ALA A 244 53.46 12.26 -22.79
CA ALA A 244 53.55 13.30 -23.81
C ALA A 244 52.93 12.79 -25.12
N PRO A 245 52.14 13.63 -25.84
CA PRO A 245 51.51 13.21 -27.08
C PRO A 245 52.58 12.62 -27.97
N ARG A 246 52.42 11.33 -28.33
CA ARG A 246 53.39 10.68 -29.20
C ARG A 246 53.34 11.43 -30.53
N ALA A 247 54.50 11.87 -31.03
CA ALA A 247 54.61 12.63 -32.27
C ALA A 247 54.02 11.91 -33.50
N ILE A 248 53.72 10.61 -33.39
CA ILE A 248 53.23 9.77 -34.47
C ILE A 248 51.96 9.06 -34.00
N ASP A 249 50.86 9.30 -34.70
CA ASP A 249 49.60 8.57 -34.49
C ASP A 249 49.75 7.12 -34.98
N PRO A 250 49.67 6.11 -34.09
CA PRO A 250 49.77 4.71 -34.48
C PRO A 250 48.69 4.28 -35.48
N LYS A 251 47.51 4.91 -35.47
CA LYS A 251 46.43 4.61 -36.42
C LYS A 251 46.81 5.04 -37.84
N ALA A 252 47.41 6.22 -37.98
CA ALA A 252 47.91 6.71 -39.26
C ALA A 252 48.97 5.76 -39.85
N VAL A 253 49.94 5.33 -39.03
CA VAL A 253 50.99 4.38 -39.47
C VAL A 253 50.38 3.04 -39.91
N ARG A 254 49.44 2.47 -39.15
CA ARG A 254 48.77 1.21 -39.53
C ARG A 254 47.94 1.33 -40.80
N ARG A 255 47.33 2.50 -41.05
CA ARG A 255 46.58 2.74 -42.29
C ARG A 255 47.54 2.81 -43.49
N TRP A 256 48.65 3.53 -43.35
CA TRP A 256 49.69 3.61 -44.37
C TRP A 256 50.31 2.23 -44.67
N ALA A 257 50.65 1.45 -43.64
CA ALA A 257 51.25 0.13 -43.81
C ALA A 257 50.35 -0.82 -44.62
N ARG A 258 49.05 -0.87 -44.30
CA ARG A 258 48.06 -1.66 -45.06
C ARG A 258 47.94 -1.23 -46.52
N ALA A 259 48.00 0.07 -46.80
CA ALA A 259 47.96 0.58 -48.16
C ALA A 259 49.22 0.20 -48.98
N ASN A 260 50.35 -0.06 -48.31
CA ASN A 260 51.61 -0.48 -48.93
C ASN A 260 51.86 -2.00 -48.87
N GLY A 261 50.84 -2.79 -48.49
CA GLY A 261 50.97 -4.26 -48.39
C GLY A 261 51.86 -4.75 -47.25
N VAL A 262 52.18 -3.90 -46.26
CA VAL A 262 52.98 -4.26 -45.08
C VAL A 262 52.04 -4.76 -43.98
N GLU A 263 52.25 -6.00 -43.51
CA GLU A 263 51.43 -6.63 -42.48
C GLU A 263 51.74 -6.05 -41.09
N VAL A 264 50.71 -5.59 -40.37
CA VAL A 264 50.84 -4.99 -39.03
C VAL A 264 49.69 -5.45 -38.12
N PRO A 265 49.94 -5.76 -36.84
CA PRO A 265 48.88 -6.14 -35.90
C PRO A 265 47.77 -5.10 -35.75
N ASN A 266 46.52 -5.55 -35.64
CA ASN A 266 45.35 -4.68 -35.47
C ASN A 266 45.38 -3.87 -34.16
N ALA A 267 46.00 -4.40 -33.10
CA ALA A 267 46.12 -3.78 -31.78
C ALA A 267 47.56 -3.87 -31.24
N GLY A 268 47.90 -3.04 -30.26
CA GLY A 268 49.22 -3.06 -29.59
C GLY A 268 50.25 -2.09 -30.18
N ARG A 269 51.54 -2.33 -29.89
CA ARG A 269 52.64 -1.47 -30.34
C ARG A 269 52.96 -1.72 -31.81
N VAL A 270 53.06 -0.66 -32.61
CA VAL A 270 53.47 -0.76 -34.02
C VAL A 270 54.98 -1.08 -34.08
N PRO A 271 55.42 -2.05 -34.90
CA PRO A 271 56.85 -2.36 -35.05
C PRO A 271 57.65 -1.14 -35.51
N VAL A 272 58.84 -0.93 -34.95
CA VAL A 272 59.68 0.26 -35.20
C VAL A 272 60.00 0.41 -36.68
N ARG A 273 60.33 -0.69 -37.36
CA ARG A 273 60.63 -0.69 -38.81
C ARG A 273 59.50 -0.10 -39.66
N VAL A 274 58.24 -0.34 -39.27
CA VAL A 274 57.07 0.20 -40.01
C VAL A 274 56.92 1.70 -39.76
N VAL A 275 57.23 2.16 -38.54
CA VAL A 275 57.23 3.59 -38.20
C VAL A 275 58.33 4.32 -38.96
N GLU A 276 59.54 3.75 -39.03
CA GLU A 276 60.65 4.32 -39.80
C GLU A 276 60.34 4.42 -41.30
N GLN A 277 59.75 3.38 -41.88
CA GLN A 277 59.31 3.40 -43.28
C GLN A 277 58.23 4.46 -43.53
N TYR A 278 57.28 4.61 -42.60
CA TYR A 278 56.27 5.66 -42.67
C TYR A 278 56.89 7.06 -42.64
N LEU A 279 57.85 7.28 -41.74
CA LEU A 279 58.55 8.56 -41.63
C LEU A 279 59.36 8.85 -42.91
N ALA A 280 60.12 7.87 -43.41
CA ALA A 280 60.88 8.00 -44.65
C ALA A 280 59.99 8.28 -45.88
N ALA A 281 58.79 7.68 -45.93
CA ALA A 281 57.81 7.97 -46.97
C ALA A 281 57.20 9.37 -46.82
N SER A 282 56.95 9.82 -45.58
CA SER A 282 56.38 11.14 -45.31
C SER A 282 57.35 12.30 -45.59
N THR A 283 58.66 12.11 -45.35
CA THR A 283 59.68 13.11 -45.67
C THR A 283 59.99 13.19 -47.15
N LYS A 284 59.87 12.09 -47.90
CA LYS A 284 60.04 12.08 -49.36
C LYS A 284 58.89 12.78 -50.10
N ALA A 285 57.72 12.89 -49.48
CA ALA A 285 56.53 13.50 -50.07
C ALA A 285 56.34 14.99 -49.73
N ALA A 286 57.22 15.57 -48.91
CA ALA A 286 57.27 16.99 -48.57
C ALA A 286 58.33 17.70 -49.41
#